data_AF-A0A2E4HFC5-F1
#
_entry.id   AF-A0A2E4HFC5-F1
#
_cell.length_a   1.000
_cell.length_b   1.000
_cell.length_c   1.000
_cell.angle_alpha   90.00
_cell.angle_beta   90.00
_cell.angle_gamma   90.00
#
_symmetry.space_group_name_H-M   'P 1'
#
loop_
_entity.id
_entity.type
_entity.pdbx_description
1 polymer ?
#
loop_
_entity_poly.entity_id
_entity_poly.type
_entity_poly.pdbx_seq_one_letter_code
_entity_poly.pdbx_strand_id
1 'polypeptide(L)'
;MIVSLAQGQIKTLYGTFTEHLFYDGIKESHALVMGQITEQEDVLCRVHSSCIFAHHFNSVECDCREQMAISQQLIQKAGKGIIIWLDQEAKGNGHYALLQTLPLKKEGMSQAKAYQKVGFHKDKRDFSAAAKILQQFKVASITMITSNTNKTKTLTQYGIKVSGIQPTELDQY
;
A
#
# COMPACT_ATOMS: atom_id res chain seq x y z
N MET A 1 16.58 7.51 8.66
CA MET A 1 15.67 7.43 9.83
C MET A 1 14.32 7.93 9.34
N ILE A 2 13.20 7.26 9.66
CA ILE A 2 11.87 7.78 9.31
C ILE A 2 11.31 8.57 10.50
N VAL A 3 10.74 9.74 10.25
CA VAL A 3 10.21 10.62 11.29
C VAL A 3 8.77 10.98 10.99
N SER A 4 7.94 11.10 12.04
CA SER A 4 6.59 11.65 11.94
C SER A 4 6.69 13.17 11.84
N LEU A 5 6.08 13.77 10.82
CA LEU A 5 6.12 15.21 10.57
C LEU A 5 4.84 15.91 11.05
N ALA A 6 3.68 15.31 10.77
CA ALA A 6 2.38 15.90 11.06
C ALA A 6 1.30 14.82 11.19
N GLN A 7 0.17 15.19 11.78
CA GLN A 7 -1.03 14.36 11.79
C GLN A 7 -2.30 15.22 11.66
N GLY A 8 -3.34 14.64 11.09
CA GLY A 8 -4.64 15.30 10.90
C GLY A 8 -5.76 14.29 10.70
N GLN A 9 -7.01 14.72 10.88
CA GLN A 9 -8.17 13.88 10.58
C GLN A 9 -8.63 14.05 9.14
N ILE A 10 -8.97 12.93 8.50
CA ILE A 10 -9.60 12.91 7.18
C ILE A 10 -10.89 12.09 7.24
N LYS A 11 -11.97 12.66 6.70
CA LYS A 11 -13.23 11.95 6.48
C LYS A 11 -13.21 11.38 5.08
N THR A 12 -13.41 10.07 4.95
CA THR A 12 -13.53 9.37 3.68
C THR A 12 -14.94 8.79 3.53
N LEU A 13 -15.23 8.19 2.37
CA LEU A 13 -16.47 7.45 2.16
C LEU A 13 -16.63 6.26 3.13
N TYR A 14 -15.55 5.83 3.79
CA TYR A 14 -15.48 4.63 4.60
C TYR A 14 -15.15 4.95 6.07
N GLY A 15 -15.48 6.17 6.52
CA GLY A 15 -15.30 6.59 7.90
C GLY A 15 -14.18 7.62 8.07
N THR A 16 -13.82 7.86 9.33
CA THR A 16 -12.78 8.84 9.68
C THR A 16 -11.47 8.14 9.99
N PHE A 17 -10.39 8.59 9.38
CA PHE A 17 -9.03 8.14 9.65
C PHE A 17 -8.22 9.28 10.26
N THR A 18 -7.25 8.95 11.10
CA THR A 18 -6.14 9.84 11.43
C THR A 18 -5.03 9.59 10.43
N GLU A 19 -4.73 10.58 9.61
CA GLU A 19 -3.55 10.59 8.76
C GLU A 19 -2.33 10.98 9.59
N HIS A 20 -1.25 10.23 9.43
CA HIS A 20 0.08 10.59 9.89
C HIS A 20 1.02 10.71 8.67
N LEU A 21 1.68 11.85 8.54
CA LEU A 21 2.67 12.11 7.51
C LEU A 21 4.07 11.75 8.04
N PHE A 22 4.78 10.89 7.32
CA PHE A 22 6.15 10.48 7.63
C PHE A 22 7.11 10.93 6.54
N TYR A 23 8.38 11.13 6.91
CA TYR A 23 9.46 11.46 5.98
C TYR A 23 10.73 10.67 6.31
N ASP A 24 11.37 10.10 5.28
CA ASP A 24 12.57 9.26 5.44
C ASP A 24 13.89 9.96 5.10
N GLY A 25 13.86 11.27 4.81
CA GLY A 25 15.00 12.04 4.30
C GLY A 25 15.04 12.14 2.78
N ILE A 26 14.16 11.43 2.07
CA ILE A 26 14.09 11.40 0.60
C ILE A 26 12.66 11.71 0.15
N LYS A 27 11.66 11.05 0.74
CA LYS A 27 10.26 11.13 0.32
C LYS A 27 9.29 11.03 1.50
N GLU A 28 8.10 11.54 1.25
CA GLU A 28 6.98 11.43 2.17
C GLU A 28 6.29 10.06 2.05
N SER A 29 5.62 9.65 3.13
CA SER A 29 4.77 8.47 3.19
C SER A 29 3.62 8.73 4.15
N HIS A 30 2.45 8.18 3.86
CA HIS A 30 1.25 8.45 4.66
C HIS A 30 0.81 7.18 5.36
N ALA A 31 0.34 7.31 6.60
CA ALA A 31 -0.37 6.26 7.30
C ALA A 31 -1.77 6.74 7.66
N LEU A 32 -2.80 6.07 7.13
CA LEU A 32 -4.18 6.29 7.51
C LEU A 32 -4.56 5.27 8.58
N VAL A 33 -4.79 5.73 9.81
CA VAL A 33 -5.08 4.89 10.96
C VAL A 33 -6.54 5.05 11.38
N MET A 34 -7.23 3.93 11.60
CA MET A 34 -8.55 3.88 12.21
C MET A 34 -8.48 3.11 13.53
N GLY A 35 -9.14 3.63 14.56
CA GLY A 35 -9.15 3.03 15.89
C GLY A 35 -7.80 3.12 16.60
N GLN A 36 -7.67 2.41 17.73
CA GLN A 36 -6.40 2.24 18.43
C GLN A 36 -5.70 0.99 17.90
N ILE A 37 -4.43 1.14 17.49
CA ILE A 37 -3.61 0.06 16.92
C ILE A 37 -2.33 -0.24 17.72
N THR A 38 -1.98 0.64 18.66
CA THR A 38 -0.79 0.49 19.50
C THR A 38 -0.92 -0.75 20.38
N GLU A 39 0.10 -1.61 20.39
CA GLU A 39 0.14 -2.86 21.16
C GLU A 39 -1.01 -3.85 20.84
N GLN A 40 -1.75 -3.62 19.75
CA GLN A 40 -2.84 -4.49 19.33
C GLN A 40 -2.33 -5.63 18.44
N GLU A 41 -3.01 -6.77 18.55
CA GLU A 41 -2.85 -7.91 17.66
C GLU A 41 -3.88 -7.88 16.52
N ASP A 42 -3.51 -8.54 15.42
CA ASP A 42 -4.30 -8.76 14.21
C ASP A 42 -4.85 -7.46 13.63
N VAL A 43 -4.04 -6.41 13.67
CA VAL A 43 -4.38 -5.11 13.08
C VAL A 43 -4.43 -5.29 11.56
N LEU A 44 -5.58 -4.98 10.95
CA LEU A 44 -5.70 -4.98 9.49
C LEU A 44 -4.73 -3.96 8.89
N CYS A 45 -3.86 -4.41 8.00
CA CYS A 45 -2.79 -3.59 7.44
C CYS A 45 -2.75 -3.69 5.91
N ARG A 46 -2.86 -2.55 5.23
CA ARG A 46 -2.67 -2.45 3.78
C ARG A 46 -1.43 -1.64 3.46
N VAL A 47 -0.46 -2.24 2.76
CA VAL A 47 0.65 -1.49 2.14
C VAL A 47 0.31 -1.21 0.67
N HIS A 48 -0.04 0.05 0.40
CA HIS A 48 -0.53 0.55 -0.88
C HIS A 48 0.56 1.36 -1.60
N SER A 49 0.86 1.00 -2.85
CA SER A 49 1.78 1.76 -3.71
C SER A 49 0.97 2.74 -4.56
N SER A 50 1.44 3.97 -4.72
CA SER A 50 0.78 4.99 -5.55
C SER A 50 0.54 4.50 -6.98
N CYS A 51 -0.56 4.99 -7.58
CA CYS A 51 -0.90 4.79 -8.98
C CYS A 51 -1.68 6.01 -9.47
N ILE A 52 -1.05 6.83 -10.31
CA ILE A 52 -1.60 8.07 -10.83
C ILE A 52 -2.86 7.79 -11.66
N PHE A 53 -2.77 6.83 -12.59
CA PHE A 53 -3.90 6.47 -13.46
C PHE A 53 -5.16 6.13 -12.68
N ALA A 54 -5.06 5.27 -11.66
CA ALA A 54 -6.23 4.83 -10.89
C ALA A 54 -6.74 5.92 -9.93
N HIS A 55 -5.83 6.55 -9.18
CA HIS A 55 -6.22 7.42 -8.07
C HIS A 55 -6.48 8.87 -8.46
N HIS A 56 -5.84 9.35 -9.53
CA HIS A 56 -6.01 10.74 -10.00
C HIS A 56 -6.87 10.82 -11.25
N PHE A 57 -6.78 9.83 -12.15
CA PHE A 57 -7.45 9.89 -13.46
C PHE A 57 -8.57 8.85 -13.64
N ASN A 58 -8.93 8.13 -12.59
CA ASN A 58 -10.05 7.19 -12.60
C ASN A 58 -9.96 6.08 -13.66
N SER A 59 -8.73 5.72 -14.07
CA SER A 59 -8.50 4.65 -15.04
C SER A 59 -9.11 3.32 -14.60
N VAL A 60 -9.63 2.58 -15.57
CA VAL A 60 -10.19 1.23 -15.42
C VAL A 60 -9.21 0.13 -15.83
N GLU A 61 -7.98 0.49 -16.20
CA GLU A 61 -6.95 -0.45 -16.67
C GLU A 61 -6.27 -1.23 -15.53
N CYS A 62 -6.55 -0.87 -14.28
CA CYS A 62 -6.11 -1.59 -13.10
C CYS A 62 -7.10 -1.43 -11.94
N ASP A 63 -6.98 -2.30 -10.95
CA ASP A 63 -7.82 -2.39 -9.76
C ASP A 63 -7.29 -1.58 -8.58
N CYS A 64 -6.27 -0.72 -8.76
CA CYS A 64 -5.58 -0.07 -7.63
C CYS A 64 -6.55 0.78 -6.77
N ARG A 65 -7.47 1.53 -7.41
CA ARG A 65 -8.49 2.32 -6.71
C ARG A 65 -9.47 1.42 -5.95
N GLU A 66 -9.90 0.32 -6.56
CA GLU A 66 -10.82 -0.66 -5.94
C GLU A 66 -10.15 -1.33 -4.73
N GLN A 67 -8.90 -1.72 -4.85
CA GLN A 67 -8.13 -2.29 -3.74
C GLN A 67 -7.97 -1.30 -2.58
N MET A 68 -7.82 0.00 -2.86
CA MET A 68 -7.82 1.05 -1.82
C MET A 68 -9.18 1.16 -1.13
N ALA A 69 -10.27 1.19 -1.91
CA ALA A 69 -11.63 1.25 -1.39
C ALA A 69 -11.97 0.04 -0.50
N ILE A 70 -11.73 -1.18 -0.99
CA ILE A 70 -11.96 -2.43 -0.25
C ILE A 70 -11.14 -2.45 1.04
N SER A 71 -9.88 -2.00 1.00
CA SER A 71 -9.05 -1.94 2.22
C SER A 71 -9.64 -1.01 3.27
N GLN A 72 -10.14 0.16 2.87
CA GLN A 72 -10.81 1.08 3.79
C GLN A 72 -12.12 0.48 4.34
N GLN A 73 -12.92 -0.20 3.51
CA GLN A 73 -14.16 -0.86 3.95
C GLN A 73 -13.89 -2.00 4.95
N LEU A 74 -12.88 -2.84 4.70
CA LEU A 74 -12.49 -3.91 5.61
C LEU A 74 -12.03 -3.34 6.96
N ILE A 75 -11.22 -2.28 6.93
CA ILE A 75 -10.76 -1.58 8.14
C ILE A 75 -11.93 -0.93 8.88
N GLN A 76 -12.87 -0.31 8.15
CA GLN A 76 -14.10 0.24 8.72
C GLN A 76 -14.93 -0.82 9.43
N LYS A 77 -15.16 -1.97 8.78
CA LYS A 77 -15.89 -3.11 9.34
C LYS A 77 -15.22 -3.65 10.62
N ALA A 78 -13.88 -3.68 10.65
CA ALA A 78 -13.12 -4.13 11.81
C ALA A 78 -13.01 -3.07 12.93
N GLY A 79 -13.22 -1.79 12.63
CA GLY A 79 -13.05 -0.67 13.55
C GLY A 79 -11.60 -0.38 13.97
N LYS A 80 -10.62 -1.17 13.50
CA LYS A 80 -9.19 -0.99 13.75
C LYS A 80 -8.37 -1.37 12.53
N GLY A 81 -7.42 -0.53 12.15
CA GLY A 81 -6.53 -0.84 11.03
C GLY A 81 -5.67 0.33 10.56
N ILE A 82 -4.75 0.02 9.65
CA ILE A 82 -3.80 0.96 9.07
C ILE A 82 -3.64 0.76 7.56
N ILE A 83 -3.65 1.85 6.80
CA ILE A 83 -3.24 1.87 5.39
C ILE A 83 -1.96 2.69 5.29
N ILE A 84 -0.90 2.08 4.80
CA ILE A 84 0.36 2.77 4.51
C ILE A 84 0.44 3.03 3.02
N TRP A 85 0.41 4.31 2.64
CA TRP A 85 0.59 4.77 1.27
C TRP A 85 2.05 5.13 1.02
N LEU A 86 2.64 4.48 0.02
CA LEU A 86 4.01 4.72 -0.42
C LEU A 86 4.00 5.25 -1.85
N ASP A 87 4.73 6.33 -2.10
CA ASP A 87 4.92 6.81 -3.47
C ASP A 87 5.87 5.89 -4.24
N GLN A 88 5.28 4.98 -5.03
CA GLN A 88 5.93 3.85 -5.69
C GLN A 88 5.24 3.48 -7.00
N GLU A 89 4.93 4.49 -7.80
CA GLU A 89 4.33 4.36 -9.12
C GLU A 89 5.09 3.33 -9.99
N ALA A 90 4.34 2.59 -10.81
CA ALA A 90 4.89 1.66 -11.80
C ALA A 90 5.80 0.58 -11.18
N LYS A 91 5.46 0.12 -9.97
CA LYS A 91 6.30 -0.77 -9.16
C LYS A 91 7.66 -0.16 -8.82
N GLY A 92 7.68 1.13 -8.50
CA GLY A 92 8.90 1.87 -8.18
C GLY A 92 9.75 2.29 -9.38
N ASN A 93 9.31 2.02 -10.62
CA ASN A 93 10.01 2.48 -11.82
C ASN A 93 9.61 3.90 -12.23
N GLY A 94 8.56 4.47 -11.63
CA GLY A 94 8.05 5.80 -11.94
C GLY A 94 7.13 5.85 -13.17
N HIS A 95 6.36 6.92 -13.28
CA HIS A 95 5.29 7.04 -14.28
C HIS A 95 5.81 7.02 -15.73
N TYR A 96 6.99 7.59 -15.97
CA TYR A 96 7.64 7.56 -17.28
C TYR A 96 7.83 6.12 -17.79
N ALA A 97 8.29 5.20 -16.92
CA ALA A 97 8.47 3.81 -17.26
C ALA A 97 7.14 3.12 -17.65
N LEU A 98 6.04 3.46 -16.95
CA LEU A 98 4.72 2.96 -17.30
C LEU A 98 4.33 3.39 -18.73
N LEU A 99 4.47 4.68 -19.05
CA LEU A 99 4.12 5.21 -20.38
C LEU A 99 4.94 4.56 -21.50
N GLN A 100 6.24 4.35 -21.29
CA GLN A 100 7.11 3.66 -22.26
C GLN A 100 6.68 2.21 -22.53
N THR A 101 6.01 1.55 -21.58
CA THR A 101 5.53 0.17 -21.75
C THR A 101 4.17 0.05 -22.44
N LEU A 102 3.42 1.15 -22.61
CA LEU A 102 2.05 1.09 -23.14
C LEU A 102 1.95 0.44 -24.53
N PRO A 103 2.83 0.72 -25.51
CA PRO A 103 2.78 0.03 -26.81
C PRO A 103 2.93 -1.49 -26.65
N LEU A 104 3.88 -1.93 -25.80
CA LEU A 104 4.13 -3.34 -25.55
C LEU A 104 2.97 -4.03 -24.83
N LYS A 105 2.28 -3.34 -23.93
CA LYS A 105 1.05 -3.86 -23.31
C LYS A 105 -0.05 -4.09 -24.33
N LYS A 106 -0.22 -3.18 -25.28
CA LYS A 106 -1.23 -3.30 -26.36
C LYS A 106 -0.96 -4.52 -27.24
N GLU A 107 0.30 -4.94 -27.35
CA GLU A 107 0.71 -6.20 -28.00
C GLU A 107 0.50 -7.44 -27.12
N GLY A 108 -0.15 -7.33 -25.95
CA GLY A 108 -0.42 -8.43 -25.04
C GLY A 108 0.75 -8.80 -24.11
N MET A 109 1.82 -7.99 -24.08
CA MET A 109 2.96 -8.28 -23.20
C MET A 109 2.60 -8.04 -21.73
N SER A 110 2.93 -9.01 -20.87
CA SER A 110 2.81 -8.83 -19.43
C SER A 110 3.64 -7.63 -18.95
N GLN A 111 3.12 -6.86 -17.98
CA GLN A 111 3.78 -5.65 -17.49
C GLN A 111 5.24 -5.88 -17.05
N ALA A 112 5.50 -7.01 -16.38
CA ALA A 112 6.84 -7.38 -15.92
C ALA A 112 7.85 -7.48 -17.08
N LYS A 113 7.46 -8.16 -18.17
CA LYS A 113 8.29 -8.31 -19.37
C LYS A 113 8.44 -6.98 -20.11
N ALA A 114 7.37 -6.18 -20.16
CA ALA A 114 7.39 -4.88 -20.81
C ALA A 114 8.42 -3.96 -20.15
N TYR A 115 8.46 -3.87 -18.80
CA TYR A 115 9.49 -3.10 -18.10
C TYR A 115 10.91 -3.53 -18.46
N GLN A 116 11.18 -4.83 -18.45
CA GLN A 116 12.52 -5.33 -18.79
C GLN A 116 12.92 -5.00 -20.24
N LYS A 117 11.97 -5.08 -21.18
CA LYS A 117 12.21 -4.78 -22.60
C LYS A 117 12.60 -3.32 -22.84
N VAL A 118 12.13 -2.39 -22.01
CA VAL A 118 12.49 -0.95 -22.09
C VAL A 118 13.55 -0.54 -21.06
N GLY A 119 14.26 -1.50 -20.45
CA GLY A 119 15.42 -1.25 -19.58
C GLY A 119 15.11 -0.97 -18.10
N PHE A 120 13.88 -1.23 -17.64
CA PHE A 120 13.47 -1.05 -16.24
C PHE A 120 13.41 -2.37 -15.45
N HIS A 121 13.33 -2.28 -14.13
CA HIS A 121 13.21 -3.45 -13.27
C HIS A 121 11.80 -4.05 -13.30
N LYS A 122 11.71 -5.37 -13.14
CA LYS A 122 10.42 -6.06 -13.00
C LYS A 122 9.60 -5.54 -11.82
N ASP A 123 10.29 -5.21 -10.71
CA ASP A 123 9.75 -4.63 -9.48
C ASP A 123 10.90 -3.95 -8.72
N LYS A 124 10.80 -2.65 -8.48
CA LYS A 124 11.80 -1.83 -7.75
C LYS A 124 11.23 -1.32 -6.41
N ARG A 125 10.10 -1.86 -5.95
CA ARG A 125 9.47 -1.41 -4.71
C ARG A 125 10.31 -1.79 -3.51
N ASP A 126 10.34 -0.87 -2.53
CA ASP A 126 10.94 -1.09 -1.22
C ASP A 126 9.89 -0.85 -0.13
N PHE A 127 9.60 -1.88 0.67
CA PHE A 127 8.61 -1.80 1.74
C PHE A 127 9.24 -1.53 3.11
N SER A 128 10.54 -1.19 3.17
CA SER A 128 11.24 -0.85 4.41
C SER A 128 10.61 0.33 5.15
N ALA A 129 10.12 1.34 4.42
CA ALA A 129 9.41 2.48 5.01
C ALA A 129 8.13 2.03 5.75
N ALA A 130 7.34 1.14 5.14
CA ALA A 130 6.14 0.61 5.78
C ALA A 130 6.45 -0.16 7.07
N ALA A 131 7.51 -0.98 7.08
CA ALA A 131 7.92 -1.68 8.29
C ALA A 131 8.33 -0.71 9.40
N LYS A 132 9.11 0.33 9.09
CA LYS A 132 9.53 1.33 10.07
C LYS A 132 8.36 2.15 10.62
N ILE A 133 7.38 2.49 9.78
CA ILE A 133 6.12 3.14 10.21
C ILE A 133 5.37 2.23 11.19
N LEU A 134 5.19 0.94 10.87
CA LEU A 134 4.52 -0.02 11.76
C LEU A 134 5.25 -0.17 13.11
N GLN A 135 6.58 -0.17 13.11
CA GLN A 135 7.38 -0.18 14.34
C GLN A 135 7.15 1.08 15.19
N GLN A 136 7.01 2.27 14.58
CA GLN A 136 6.71 3.50 15.30
C GLN A 136 5.32 3.47 15.95
N PHE A 137 4.33 2.83 15.32
CA PHE A 137 3.02 2.57 15.91
C PHE A 137 3.02 1.43 16.94
N LYS A 138 4.11 0.67 17.07
CA LYS A 138 4.25 -0.46 18.00
C LYS A 138 3.10 -1.47 17.89
N VAL A 139 2.68 -1.80 16.66
CA VAL A 139 1.68 -2.86 16.44
C VAL A 139 2.27 -4.21 16.86
N ALA A 140 1.50 -5.03 17.58
CA ALA A 140 1.99 -6.32 18.07
C ALA A 140 1.95 -7.40 16.97
N SER A 141 0.88 -7.41 16.16
CA SER A 141 0.80 -8.19 14.91
C SER A 141 -0.13 -7.54 13.89
N ILE A 142 0.04 -7.91 12.63
CA ILE A 142 -0.80 -7.45 11.53
C ILE A 142 -1.39 -8.60 10.71
N THR A 143 -2.61 -8.38 10.23
CA THR A 143 -3.23 -9.17 9.17
C THR A 143 -3.17 -8.37 7.88
N MET A 144 -2.39 -8.86 6.91
CA MET A 144 -2.09 -8.12 5.69
C MET A 144 -3.23 -8.19 4.68
N ILE A 145 -3.78 -7.04 4.27
CA ILE A 145 -4.76 -6.93 3.19
C ILE A 145 -4.03 -6.96 1.84
N THR A 146 -3.88 -8.15 1.25
CA THR A 146 -3.13 -8.35 0.00
C THR A 146 -3.53 -9.64 -0.71
N SER A 147 -3.65 -9.59 -2.03
CA SER A 147 -3.70 -10.77 -2.90
C SER A 147 -2.30 -11.28 -3.31
N ASN A 148 -1.25 -10.49 -3.03
CA ASN A 148 0.13 -10.84 -3.34
C ASN A 148 0.88 -11.30 -2.08
N THR A 149 1.14 -12.60 -1.97
CA THR A 149 1.84 -13.24 -0.86
C THR A 149 3.32 -12.84 -0.77
N ASN A 150 3.93 -12.28 -1.82
CA ASN A 150 5.34 -11.87 -1.75
C ASN A 150 5.56 -10.64 -0.87
N LYS A 151 4.53 -9.81 -0.63
CA LYS A 151 4.65 -8.59 0.20
C LYS A 151 4.88 -8.90 1.69
N THR A 152 4.44 -10.06 2.17
CA THR A 152 4.55 -10.41 3.59
C THR A 152 6.01 -10.66 3.99
N LYS A 153 6.80 -11.28 3.10
CA LYS A 153 8.21 -11.62 3.34
C LYS A 153 9.05 -10.42 3.75
N THR A 154 8.91 -9.28 3.05
CA THR A 154 9.68 -8.08 3.35
C THR A 154 9.36 -7.56 4.75
N LEU A 155 8.09 -7.42 5.11
CA LEU A 155 7.71 -6.93 6.44
C LEU A 155 8.20 -7.86 7.57
N THR A 156 8.10 -9.18 7.37
CA THR A 156 8.61 -10.17 8.33
C THR A 156 10.14 -10.06 8.50
N GLN A 157 10.90 -9.80 7.43
CA GLN A 157 12.35 -9.57 7.52
C GLN A 157 12.72 -8.33 8.35
N TYR A 158 11.84 -7.33 8.41
CA TYR A 158 11.98 -6.15 9.27
C TYR A 158 11.37 -6.35 10.66
N GLY A 159 11.07 -7.59 11.07
CA GLY A 159 10.60 -7.91 12.43
C GLY A 159 9.10 -7.64 12.67
N ILE A 160 8.32 -7.40 11.62
CA ILE A 160 6.86 -7.28 11.76
C ILE A 160 6.22 -8.68 11.83
N LYS A 161 5.50 -8.96 12.92
CA LYS A 161 4.70 -10.18 13.08
C LYS A 161 3.48 -10.12 12.17
N VAL A 162 3.52 -10.87 11.07
CA VAL A 162 2.37 -11.04 10.15
C VAL A 162 1.62 -12.30 10.58
N SER A 163 0.44 -12.14 11.17
CA SER A 163 -0.37 -13.24 11.70
C SER A 163 -1.27 -13.89 10.64
N GLY A 164 -1.59 -13.16 9.56
CA GLY A 164 -2.44 -13.69 8.50
C GLY A 164 -2.49 -12.80 7.26
N ILE A 165 -3.28 -13.26 6.29
CA ILE A 165 -3.60 -12.54 5.07
C ILE A 165 -5.12 -12.41 4.98
N GLN A 166 -5.58 -11.19 4.70
CA GLN A 166 -6.94 -10.88 4.30
C GLN A 166 -6.93 -10.64 2.78
N PRO A 167 -7.69 -11.41 1.97
CA PRO A 167 -7.86 -11.11 0.55
C PRO A 167 -8.40 -9.69 0.35
N THR A 168 -8.04 -9.06 -0.77
CA THR A 168 -8.56 -7.73 -1.11
C THR A 168 -9.91 -7.85 -1.82
N GLU A 169 -10.83 -8.54 -1.16
CA GLU A 169 -12.18 -8.85 -1.61
C GLU A 169 -13.13 -8.63 -0.42
N LEU A 170 -14.38 -8.26 -0.71
CA LEU A 170 -15.43 -8.20 0.29
C LEU A 170 -16.15 -9.55 0.33
N ASP A 171 -16.59 -9.97 1.52
CA ASP A 171 -17.46 -11.13 1.64
C ASP A 171 -18.69 -10.93 0.74
N GLN A 172 -18.91 -11.85 -0.21
CA GLN A 172 -20.14 -11.88 -0.98
C GLN A 172 -21.25 -12.40 -0.07
N TYR A 173 -22.26 -11.57 0.19
CA TYR A 173 -23.51 -11.99 0.83
C TYR A 173 -24.40 -12.72 -0.18
#